data_AF-A0A3M6I3E6-F1
#
_entry.id   AF-A0A3M6I3E6-F1
#
_cell.length_a   1.000
_cell.length_b   1.000
_cell.length_c   1.000
_cell.angle_alpha   90.00
_cell.angle_beta   90.00
_cell.angle_gamma   90.00
#
_symmetry.space_group_name_H-M   'P 1'
#
loop_
_entity.id
_entity.type
_entity.pdbx_description
1 polymer ?
#
loop_
_entity_poly.entity_id
_entity_poly.type
_entity_poly.pdbx_seq_one_letter_code
_entity_poly.pdbx_strand_id
1 'polypeptide(L)' 'MSPQAWLTELRIQEAKRWLRGTSLPIAEIALRAGFSDQASLTRTMQRLSATTPAVYRKAQKQSG' A
#
# COMPACT_ATOMS: atom_id res chain seq x y z
N MET A 1 -9.61 8.28 16.97
CA MET A 1 -9.02 8.26 15.61
C MET A 1 -9.14 9.66 15.02
N SER A 2 -8.05 10.27 14.54
CA SER A 2 -8.13 11.57 13.87
C SER A 2 -8.54 11.40 12.40
N PRO A 3 -9.12 12.43 11.74
CA PRO A 3 -9.46 12.38 10.32
C PRO A 3 -8.27 12.01 9.43
N GLN A 4 -7.06 12.49 9.77
CA GLN A 4 -5.83 12.16 9.04
C GLN A 4 -5.44 10.69 9.18
N ALA A 5 -5.62 10.10 10.37
CA ALA A 5 -5.36 8.68 10.59
C ALA A 5 -6.33 7.80 9.79
N TRP A 6 -7.62 8.18 9.76
CA TRP A 6 -8.62 7.49 8.96
C TRP A 6 -8.32 7.56 7.46
N LEU A 7 -7.97 8.75 6.94
CA LEU A 7 -7.57 8.89 5.54
C LEU A 7 -6.34 8.05 5.21
N THR A 8 -5.36 7.98 6.11
CA THR A 8 -4.15 7.17 5.90
C THR A 8 -4.49 5.69 5.81
N GLU A 9 -5.40 5.20 6.65
CA GLU A 9 -5.88 3.81 6.58
C GLU A 9 -6.56 3.53 5.24
N LEU A 10 -7.46 4.41 4.79
CA LEU A 10 -8.10 4.28 3.47
C LEU A 10 -7.09 4.20 2.33
N ARG A 11 -6.06 5.05 2.34
CA ARG A 11 -4.99 5.03 1.33
C ARG A 11 -4.23 3.70 1.33
N ILE A 12 -3.98 3.11 2.51
CA ILE A 12 -3.35 1.78 2.62
C ILE A 12 -4.26 0.68 2.09
N GLN A 13 -5.55 0.72 2.41
CA GLN A 13 -6.52 -0.26 1.89
C GLN A 13 -6.60 -0.21 0.37
N GLU A 14 -6.58 0.98 -0.20
CA GLU A 14 -6.56 1.17 -1.65
C GLU A 14 -5.26 0.64 -2.26
N ALA A 15 -4.09 0.98 -1.70
CA ALA A 15 -2.82 0.43 -2.15
C ALA A 15 -2.80 -1.12 -2.12
N LYS A 16 -3.33 -1.74 -1.06
CA LYS A 16 -3.48 -3.21 -0.96
C LYS A 16 -4.36 -3.80 -2.06
N ARG A 17 -5.43 -3.10 -2.47
CA ARG A 17 -6.27 -3.53 -3.59
C ARG A 17 -5.48 -3.60 -4.90
N TRP A 18 -4.74 -2.54 -5.23
CA TRP A 18 -3.90 -2.51 -6.43
C TRP A 18 -2.75 -3.52 -6.39
N LEU A 19 -2.12 -3.71 -5.22
CA LEU A 19 -1.03 -4.67 -5.03
C LEU A 19 -1.47 -6.12 -5.27
N ARG A 20 -2.73 -6.45 -5.01
CA ARG A 20 -3.33 -7.77 -5.27
C ARG A 20 -3.77 -7.95 -6.71
N GLY A 21 -4.45 -6.94 -7.27
CA GLY A 21 -5.16 -7.08 -8.53
C GLY A 21 -4.36 -6.72 -9.78
N THR A 22 -3.16 -6.14 -9.66
CA THR A 22 -2.43 -5.59 -10.82
C THR A 22 -0.94 -5.85 -10.78
N SER A 23 -0.29 -5.66 -11.94
CA SER A 23 1.16 -5.66 -12.12
C SER A 23 1.80 -4.26 -12.05
N LEU A 24 1.04 -3.22 -11.68
CA LEU A 24 1.53 -1.84 -11.67
C LEU A 24 2.82 -1.68 -10.83
N PRO A 25 3.76 -0.80 -11.22
CA PRO A 25 4.91 -0.47 -10.38
C PRO A 25 4.48 0.03 -8.98
N ILE A 26 5.22 -0.32 -7.93
CA ILE A 26 4.87 0.08 -6.55
C ILE A 26 4.87 1.61 -6.42
N ALA A 27 5.81 2.29 -7.08
CA ALA A 27 5.85 3.76 -7.15
C ALA A 27 4.57 4.34 -7.74
N GLU A 28 4.03 3.75 -8.81
CA GLU A 28 2.78 4.22 -9.40
C GLU A 28 1.58 3.98 -8.48
N ILE A 29 1.53 2.83 -7.80
CA ILE A 29 0.50 2.55 -6.78
C ILE A 29 0.56 3.58 -5.64
N ALA A 30 1.76 3.98 -5.21
CA ALA A 30 1.92 4.99 -4.17
C ALA A 30 1.28 6.32 -4.58
N LEU A 31 1.56 6.79 -5.80
CA LEU A 31 0.97 8.02 -6.34
C LEU A 31 -0.56 7.91 -6.46
N ARG A 32 -1.06 6.81 -7.03
CA ARG A 32 -2.51 6.57 -7.18
C ARG A 32 -3.24 6.49 -5.84
N ALA A 33 -2.58 5.93 -4.82
CA ALA A 33 -3.12 5.86 -3.45
C ALA A 33 -2.94 7.18 -2.67
N GLY A 34 -2.42 8.25 -3.28
CA GLY A 34 -2.30 9.57 -2.66
C GLY A 34 -1.09 9.73 -1.72
N PHE A 35 -0.04 8.93 -1.91
CA PHE A 35 1.28 9.15 -1.30
C PHE A 35 2.17 9.98 -2.23
N SER A 36 3.13 10.71 -1.66
CA SER A 36 4.09 11.51 -2.43
C SER A 36 5.08 10.66 -3.21
N ASP A 37 5.44 9.49 -2.69
CA ASP A 37 6.40 8.58 -3.28
C ASP A 37 6.26 7.14 -2.73
N GLN A 38 7.00 6.21 -3.33
CA GLN A 38 7.07 4.81 -2.90
C GLN A 38 7.56 4.66 -1.44
N ALA A 39 8.50 5.50 -1.00
CA ALA A 39 9.09 5.41 0.34
C ALA A 39 8.05 5.74 1.42
N SER A 40 7.17 6.70 1.16
CA SER A 40 6.08 7.14 2.04
C SER A 40 5.00 6.08 2.17
N LEU A 41 4.63 5.43 1.05
CA LEU A 41 3.78 4.23 1.08
C LEU A 41 4.45 3.12 1.91
N THR A 42 5.74 2.86 1.67
CA THR A 42 6.48 1.77 2.34
C THR A 42 6.51 1.97 3.85
N ARG A 43 6.91 3.16 4.34
CA ARG A 43 6.93 3.49 5.77
C ARG A 43 5.55 3.36 6.40
N THR A 44 4.52 3.85 5.72
CA THR A 44 3.14 3.82 6.22
C THR A 44 2.61 2.38 6.29
N MET A 45 2.87 1.57 5.27
CA MET A 45 2.42 0.17 5.22
C MET A 45 3.16 -0.69 6.24
N GLN A 46 4.46 -0.46 6.45
CA GLN A 46 5.21 -1.12 7.53
C GLN A 46 4.59 -0.79 8.90
N ARG A 47 4.26 0.49 9.14
CA ARG A 47 3.63 0.92 10.39
C ARG A 47 2.24 0.34 10.61
N LEU A 48 1.39 0.30 9.58
CA LEU A 48 -0.03 -0.06 9.70
C LEU A 48 -0.34 -1.53 9.38
N SER A 49 0.57 -2.24 8.70
CA SER A 49 0.34 -3.62 8.23
C SER A 49 1.51 -4.55 8.49
N ALA A 50 2.54 -4.11 9.23
CA ALA A 50 3.72 -4.90 9.58
C ALA A 50 4.44 -5.55 8.38
N THR A 51 4.29 -4.98 7.17
CA THR A 51 4.86 -5.53 5.95
C THR A 51 5.13 -4.43 4.92
N THR A 52 5.95 -4.74 3.91
CA THR A 52 6.22 -3.83 2.79
C THR A 52 5.28 -4.11 1.61
N PRO A 53 5.06 -3.13 0.70
CA PRO A 53 4.26 -3.35 -0.50
C PRO A 53 4.76 -4.52 -1.36
N ALA A 54 6.09 -4.67 -1.47
CA ALA A 54 6.71 -5.73 -2.26
C ALA A 54 6.46 -7.12 -1.65
N VAL A 55 6.64 -7.26 -0.33
CA VAL A 55 6.37 -8.52 0.39
C VAL A 55 4.89 -8.86 0.33
N TYR A 56 4.01 -7.88 0.58
CA TYR A 56 2.57 -8.07 0.47
C TYR A 56 2.15 -8.56 -0.92
N ARG A 57 2.62 -7.90 -1.99
CA ARG A 57 2.33 -8.34 -3.37
C ARG A 57 2.81 -9.77 -3.63
N LYS A 58 4.02 -10.12 -3.18
CA LYS A 58 4.58 -11.46 -3.38
C LYS A 58 3.72 -12.52 -2.68
N ALA A 59 3.31 -12.27 -1.44
CA ALA A 59 2.45 -13.19 -0.69
C ALA A 59 1.11 -13.43 -1.39
N GLN A 60 0.50 -12.37 -1.97
CA GLN A 60 -0.80 -12.48 -2.63
C GLN A 60 -0.73 -13.21 -3.98
N LYS A 61 0.42 -13.20 -4.65
CA LYS A 61 0.65 -14.00 -5.87
C LYS A 61 0.87 -15.49 -5.59
N GLN A 62 1.19 -15.87 -4.35
CA GLN A 62 1.42 -17.27 -3.95
C GLN A 62 0.14 -17.95 -3.46
N SER A 63 -0.91 -17.19 -3.17
CA SER A 63 -2.20 -17.70 -2.69
C SER A 63 -3.25 -17.86 -3.80
N GLY A 64 -2.81 -17.86 -5.07
CA GLY A 64 -3.67 -18.01 -6.25
C GLY A 64 -3.18 -19.14 -7.15
#